data_AF-A0A534S1N1-F1
#
_entry.id   AF-A0A534S1N1-F1
#
_cell.length_a   1.000
_cell.length_b   1.000
_cell.length_c   1.000
_cell.angle_alpha   90.00
_cell.angle_beta   90.00
_cell.angle_gamma   90.00
#
_symmetry.space_group_name_H-M   'P 1'
#
loop_
_entity.id
_entity.type
_entity.pdbx_description
1 polymer ?
#
loop_
_entity_poly.entity_id
_entity_poly.type
_entity_poly.pdbx_seq_one_letter_code
_entity_poly.pdbx_strand_id
1 'polypeptide(L)' 'MKITGRMFFSESDYQAFIEALRTVRQRYQFSLYAYVLMSNHFHLLLEVDRFPTARILQSLLTGYVRRFNEVHRRLL' A
#
# COMPACT_ATOMS: atom_id res chain seq x y z
N MET A 1 3.61 8.22 -16.87
CA MET A 1 2.28 8.39 -16.24
C MET A 1 2.42 9.41 -15.11
N LYS A 2 2.00 10.67 -15.31
CA LYS A 2 2.09 11.70 -14.26
C LYS A 2 0.84 11.60 -13.38
N ILE A 3 0.98 10.99 -12.21
CA ILE A 3 -0.06 11.01 -11.17
C ILE A 3 0.13 12.32 -10.38
N THR A 4 -0.83 13.23 -10.49
CA THR A 4 -0.76 14.60 -9.93
C THR A 4 -1.27 14.71 -8.49
N GLY A 5 -1.64 13.59 -7.85
CA GLY A 5 -2.12 13.55 -6.47
C GLY A 5 -1.05 13.11 -5.47
N ARG A 6 -0.99 13.78 -4.30
CA ARG A 6 -0.20 13.32 -3.15
C ARG A 6 -0.92 12.14 -2.48
N MET A 7 -0.22 11.03 -2.26
CA MET A 7 -0.71 9.82 -1.61
C MET A 7 -0.37 9.77 -0.11
N PHE A 8 0.76 10.37 0.29
CA PHE A 8 1.22 10.43 1.68
C PHE A 8 1.39 11.88 2.09
N PHE A 9 0.65 12.32 3.12
CA PHE A 9 0.60 13.71 3.58
C PHE A 9 1.42 13.92 4.85
N SER A 10 1.70 12.85 5.58
CA SER A 10 2.41 12.82 6.86
C SER A 10 3.24 11.55 7.01
N GLU A 11 4.20 11.54 7.94
CA GLU A 11 4.98 10.34 8.27
C GLU A 11 4.08 9.16 8.68
N SER A 12 2.99 9.44 9.39
CA SER A 12 2.01 8.41 9.78
C SER A 12 1.35 7.71 8.60
N ASP A 13 1.25 8.36 7.44
CA ASP A 13 0.70 7.72 6.24
C ASP A 13 1.68 6.69 5.67
N TYR A 14 2.98 6.99 5.67
CA TYR A 14 4.01 6.03 5.27
C TYR A 14 4.02 4.81 6.21
N GLN A 15 3.98 5.05 7.51
CA GLN A 15 3.93 3.96 8.50
C GLN A 15 2.66 3.11 8.37
N ALA A 16 1.51 3.75 8.12
CA ALA A 16 0.26 3.05 7.87
C ALA A 16 0.33 2.14 6.62
N PHE A 17 1.01 2.57 5.56
CA PHE A 17 1.21 1.77 4.35
C PHE A 17 2.13 0.58 4.58
N ILE A 18 3.23 0.76 5.32
CA ILE A 18 4.11 -0.35 5.70
C ILE A 18 3.36 -1.37 6.59
N GLU A 19 2.51 -0.91 7.49
CA GLU A 19 1.70 -1.80 8.32
C GLU A 19 0.65 -2.57 7.50
N ALA A 20 0.03 -1.91 6.53
CA ALA A 20 -0.85 -2.57 5.57
C ALA A 20 -0.09 -3.62 4.75
N LEU A 21 1.14 -3.34 4.30
CA LEU A 21 2.02 -4.31 3.62
C LEU A 21 2.29 -5.55 4.50
N ARG A 22 2.62 -5.36 5.78
CA ARG A 22 2.84 -6.46 6.74
C ARG A 22 1.58 -7.31 6.90
N THR A 23 0.44 -6.66 7.10
CA THR A 23 -0.86 -7.33 7.25
C THR A 23 -1.21 -8.15 6.01
N VAL A 24 -1.01 -7.59 4.81
CA VAL A 24 -1.29 -8.29 3.55
C VAL A 24 -0.34 -9.47 3.36
N ARG A 25 0.93 -9.34 3.76
CA ARG A 25 1.91 -10.45 3.71
C ARG A 25 1.54 -11.62 4.64
N GLN A 26 0.85 -11.37 5.74
CA GLN A 26 0.32 -12.44 6.60
C GLN A 26 -0.82 -13.21 5.93
N ARG A 27 -1.61 -12.53 5.08
CA ARG A 27 -2.76 -13.13 4.37
C ARG A 27 -2.38 -13.78 3.04
N TYR A 28 -1.47 -13.17 2.31
CA TYR A 28 -1.00 -13.62 1.01
C TYR A 28 0.50 -13.89 1.11
N GLN A 29 0.90 -15.12 0.84
CA GLN A 29 2.31 -15.49 0.81
C GLN A 29 2.95 -14.88 -0.44
N PHE A 30 3.78 -13.86 -0.23
CA PHE A 30 4.67 -13.26 -1.23
C PHE A 30 5.99 -12.84 -0.57
N SER A 31 7.05 -12.82 -1.36
CA SER A 31 8.36 -12.28 -0.95
C SER A 31 8.44 -10.82 -1.37
N LEU A 32 8.85 -9.95 -0.45
CA LEU A 32 9.11 -8.53 -0.73
C LEU A 32 10.61 -8.28 -0.62
N TYR A 33 11.25 -7.98 -1.74
CA TYR A 33 12.71 -7.76 -1.81
C TYR A 33 13.08 -6.31 -1.55
N ALA A 34 12.28 -5.36 -2.08
CA ALA A 34 12.52 -3.93 -1.89
C ALA A 34 11.21 -3.14 -2.02
N TYR A 35 11.19 -1.94 -1.46
CA TYR A 35 10.11 -0.97 -1.66
C TYR A 35 10.66 0.46 -1.67
N VAL A 36 9.96 1.35 -2.37
CA VAL A 36 10.19 2.80 -2.33
C VAL A 36 8.84 3.47 -2.12
N LEU A 37 8.74 4.36 -1.13
CA LEU A 37 7.57 5.19 -0.90
C LEU A 37 7.93 6.65 -1.18
N MET A 38 7.24 7.26 -2.13
CA MET A 38 7.36 8.68 -2.48
C MET A 38 6.03 9.35 -2.21
N SER A 39 6.03 10.66 -1.93
CA SER A 39 4.81 11.39 -1.56
C SER A 39 3.65 11.25 -2.55
N ASN A 40 3.91 10.93 -3.82
CA ASN A 40 2.92 10.80 -4.89
C ASN A 40 2.76 9.38 -5.47
N HIS A 41 3.62 8.41 -5.13
CA HIS A 41 3.53 7.03 -5.62
C HIS A 41 4.44 6.08 -4.84
N PHE A 42 4.33 4.78 -5.10
CA PHE A 42 5.18 3.77 -4.50
C PHE A 42 5.64 2.74 -5.54
N HIS A 43 6.74 2.05 -5.25
CA HIS A 43 7.25 0.92 -6.01
C HIS A 43 7.47 -0.26 -5.08
N LEU A 44 7.10 -1.47 -5.52
CA LEU A 44 7.35 -2.73 -4.82
C LEU A 44 8.08 -3.69 -5.74
N LEU A 45 9.21 -4.23 -5.28
CA LEU A 45 9.86 -5.37 -5.90
C LEU A 45 9.47 -6.62 -5.11
N LEU A 46 8.58 -7.42 -5.67
CA LEU A 46 8.03 -8.59 -5.01
C LEU A 46 8.00 -9.80 -5.95
N GLU A 47 8.05 -10.97 -5.35
CA GLU A 47 7.82 -12.25 -6.02
C GLU A 47 6.53 -12.86 -5.49
N VAL A 48 5.69 -13.28 -6.42
CA VAL A 48 4.41 -13.93 -6.16
C VAL A 48 4.49 -15.38 -6.56
N ASP A 49 3.86 -16.24 -5.77
CA ASP A 49 3.70 -17.66 -6.08
C ASP A 49 2.23 -17.97 -6.39
N ARG A 50 1.46 -18.42 -5.39
CA ARG A 50 0.07 -18.85 -5.56
C ARG A 50 -0.93 -17.73 -5.89
N PHE A 51 -0.68 -16.50 -5.43
CA PHE A 51 -1.66 -15.41 -5.51
C PHE A 51 -1.25 -14.35 -6.56
N PRO A 52 -2.15 -13.97 -7.49
CA PRO A 52 -1.81 -12.96 -8.49
C PRO A 52 -1.48 -11.61 -7.84
N THR A 53 -0.50 -10.90 -8.39
CA THR A 53 -0.09 -9.55 -7.94
C THR A 53 -1.29 -8.60 -7.81
N ALA A 54 -2.26 -8.67 -8.73
CA ALA A 54 -3.47 -7.86 -8.68
C ALA A 54 -4.28 -8.07 -7.39
N ARG A 55 -4.39 -9.31 -6.88
CA ARG A 55 -5.11 -9.58 -5.62
C ARG A 55 -4.37 -9.03 -4.40
N ILE A 56 -3.04 -9.16 -4.39
CA ILE A 56 -2.19 -8.62 -3.32
C ILE A 56 -2.32 -7.09 -3.28
N LEU A 57 -2.16 -6.43 -4.43
CA LEU A 57 -2.29 -4.98 -4.55
C LEU A 57 -3.70 -4.50 -4.20
N GLN A 58 -4.76 -5.21 -4.63
CA GLN A 58 -6.13 -4.86 -4.27
C GLN A 58 -6.34 -4.87 -2.75
N SER A 59 -5.86 -5.91 -2.06
CA SER A 59 -5.99 -6.00 -0.60
C SER A 59 -5.18 -4.92 0.10
N LEU A 60 -3.96 -4.66 -0.38
CA LEU A 60 -3.07 -3.62 0.17
C LEU A 60 -3.69 -2.23 0.04
N LEU A 61 -4.06 -1.86 -1.18
CA LEU A 61 -4.58 -0.53 -1.47
C LEU A 61 -5.92 -0.28 -0.78
N THR A 62 -6.81 -1.27 -0.77
CA THR A 62 -8.11 -1.14 -0.06
C THR A 62 -7.90 -0.94 1.44
N GLY A 63 -7.04 -1.74 2.07
CA GLY A 63 -6.75 -1.63 3.49
C GLY A 63 -6.13 -0.28 3.86
N TYR A 64 -5.14 0.16 3.07
CA TYR A 64 -4.50 1.46 3.26
C TYR A 64 -5.47 2.62 3.06
N VAL A 65 -6.20 2.67 1.95
CA VAL A 65 -7.12 3.77 1.62
C VAL A 65 -8.22 3.91 2.66
N ARG A 66 -8.75 2.80 3.19
CA ARG A 66 -9.72 2.84 4.28
C ARG A 66 -9.16 3.57 5.50
N ARG A 67 -8.00 3.16 6.00
CA ARG A 67 -7.34 3.80 7.15
C ARG A 67 -6.99 5.26 6.86
N PHE A 68 -6.50 5.55 5.66
CA PHE A 68 -6.21 6.91 5.22
C PHE A 68 -7.47 7.79 5.30
N ASN A 69 -8.59 7.33 4.77
CA ASN A 69 -9.84 8.08 4.79
C ASN A 69 -10.39 8.29 6.21
N GLU A 70 -10.26 7.30 7.09
CA GLU A 70 -10.62 7.40 8.51
C GLU A 70 -9.79 8.49 9.23
N VAL A 71 -8.47 8.51 9.03
CA VAL A 71 -7.56 9.49 9.66
C VAL A 71 -7.75 10.90 9.09
N HIS A 72 -7.90 11.02 7.77
CA HIS A 72 -8.00 12.31 7.08
C HIS A 72 -9.44 12.81 6.91
N ARG A 73 -10.42 12.14 7.54
CA ARG A 73 -11.87 12.44 7.46
C ARG A 73 -12.38 12.64 6.03
N ARG A 74 -11.87 11.85 5.08
CA ARG A 74 -12.37 11.87 3.71
C ARG A 74 -13.47 10.82 3.60
N LEU A 75 -14.64 11.22 3.13
CA LEU A 75 -15.74 10.29 2.85
C LEU A 75 -15.37 9.44 1.63
N LEU A 76 -15.64 8.13 1.71
CA LEU A 76 -15.69 7.24 0.54
C LEU A 76 -16.98 7.49 -0.23
#